data_AF-A0A257YEW9-F1
#
_entry.id   AF-A0A257YEW9-F1
#
_cell.length_a   1.000
_cell.length_b   1.000
_cell.length_c   1.000
_cell.angle_alpha   90.00
_cell.angle_beta   90.00
_cell.angle_gamma   90.00
#
_symmetry.space_group_name_H-M   'P 1'
#
loop_
_entity.id
_entity.type
_entity.pdbx_description
1 polymer ?
#
loop_
_entity_poly.entity_id
_entity_poly.type
_entity_poly.pdbx_seq_one_letter_code
_entity_poly.pdbx_strand_id
1 'polypeptide(L)'
;MSPRFLDWIWHVKGSLPLPPDQSGDDAFERLDPLFRQPGTSHERTRDALTFRKKDQAAQDKMSVFDGGVLQIEHGATGPVLRYRLSSRALLFCFLAPLLFLAFAQLTVFVGTLEKPAAEAADSAKKPDKKDTVTPLNPVDKFLGAPEPEKPKKDDKKEDKKRSPTSAYVFAAIFAALYVVGRILEARLVKSLFRKSLTGTPSGMAAPA
;
A
#
# COMPACT_ATOMS: atom_id res chain seq x y z
N MET A 1 -19.27 4.18 18.11
CA MET A 1 -18.04 4.62 17.40
C MET A 1 -18.40 4.88 15.95
N SER A 2 -18.32 6.13 15.48
CA SER A 2 -18.89 6.53 14.20
C SER A 2 -18.05 6.05 13.01
N PRO A 3 -18.63 5.41 11.97
CA PRO A 3 -17.92 4.97 10.76
C PRO A 3 -17.24 6.12 10.00
N ARG A 4 -17.60 7.37 10.33
CA ARG A 4 -17.03 8.62 9.81
C ARG A 4 -15.51 8.75 10.00
N PHE A 5 -14.94 8.18 11.05
CA PHE A 5 -13.49 8.27 11.31
C PHE A 5 -12.69 7.35 10.39
N LEU A 6 -13.18 6.13 10.16
CA LEU A 6 -12.54 5.19 9.24
C LEU A 6 -12.71 5.68 7.79
N ASP A 7 -13.89 6.20 7.43
CA ASP A 7 -14.16 6.75 6.11
C ASP A 7 -13.09 7.72 5.62
N TRP A 8 -12.49 8.51 6.50
CA TRP A 8 -11.48 9.52 6.13
C TRP A 8 -10.19 8.92 5.55
N ILE A 9 -9.88 7.66 5.88
CA ILE A 9 -8.64 6.97 5.48
C ILE A 9 -8.58 6.80 3.95
N TRP A 10 -9.71 6.42 3.34
CA TRP A 10 -9.81 6.11 1.91
C TRP A 10 -10.71 7.07 1.13
N HIS A 11 -11.34 8.04 1.80
CA HIS A 11 -12.09 9.10 1.12
C HIS A 11 -11.34 10.43 1.10
N VAL A 12 -11.30 11.05 -0.08
CA VAL A 12 -10.83 12.42 -0.25
C VAL A 12 -12.04 13.33 -0.37
N LYS A 13 -12.17 14.26 0.58
CA LYS A 13 -13.24 15.26 0.61
C LYS A 13 -12.66 16.64 0.37
N GLY A 14 -13.43 17.50 -0.27
CA GLY A 14 -13.06 18.91 -0.40
C GLY A 14 -14.21 19.75 -0.93
N SER A 15 -13.96 21.06 -0.95
CA SER A 15 -14.87 22.04 -1.51
C SER A 15 -14.07 23.05 -2.34
N LEU A 16 -14.73 23.58 -3.36
CA LEU A 16 -14.18 24.61 -4.22
C LEU A 16 -15.29 25.60 -4.56
N PRO A 17 -15.07 26.91 -4.35
CA PRO A 17 -16.03 27.93 -4.80
C PRO A 17 -16.09 27.92 -6.32
N LEU A 18 -17.30 28.03 -6.85
CA LEU A 18 -17.54 28.24 -8.28
C LEU A 18 -17.47 29.74 -8.58
N PRO A 19 -17.07 30.14 -9.80
CA PRO A 19 -17.19 31.51 -10.27
C PRO A 19 -18.64 32.02 -10.11
N PRO A 20 -18.85 33.30 -9.75
CA PRO A 20 -20.19 33.83 -9.42
C PRO A 20 -21.17 33.77 -10.60
N ASP A 21 -20.68 33.82 -11.84
CA ASP A 21 -21.50 33.77 -13.05
C ASP A 21 -21.63 32.36 -13.65
N GLN A 22 -21.00 31.36 -13.02
CA GLN A 22 -21.02 29.98 -13.52
C GLN A 22 -22.20 29.22 -12.92
N SER A 23 -23.11 28.74 -13.78
CA SER A 23 -24.19 27.86 -13.35
C SER A 23 -23.65 26.47 -12.97
N GLY A 24 -24.43 25.72 -12.20
CA GLY A 24 -24.06 24.36 -11.84
C GLY A 24 -23.94 23.44 -13.07
N ASP A 25 -24.78 23.69 -14.07
CA ASP A 25 -24.75 22.93 -15.32
C ASP A 25 -23.48 23.20 -16.13
N ASP A 26 -23.07 24.47 -16.23
CA ASP A 26 -21.81 24.86 -16.89
C ASP A 26 -20.60 24.25 -16.17
N ALA A 27 -20.64 24.20 -14.83
CA ALA A 27 -19.57 23.61 -14.04
C ALA A 27 -19.41 22.11 -14.35
N PHE A 28 -20.51 21.36 -14.44
CA PHE A 28 -20.47 19.95 -14.79
C PHE A 28 -20.07 19.71 -16.24
N GLU A 29 -20.48 20.56 -17.19
CA GLU A 29 -20.02 20.46 -18.59
C GLU A 29 -18.50 20.63 -18.70
N ARG A 30 -17.89 21.53 -17.93
CA ARG A 30 -16.43 21.69 -17.90
C ARG A 30 -15.70 20.53 -17.24
N LEU A 31 -16.35 19.82 -16.32
CA LEU A 31 -15.78 18.65 -15.65
C LEU A 31 -15.98 17.37 -16.46
N ASP A 32 -16.97 17.32 -17.34
CA ASP A 32 -17.35 16.17 -18.15
C ASP A 32 -16.17 15.47 -18.85
N PRO A 33 -15.18 16.17 -19.45
CA PRO A 33 -14.03 15.53 -20.08
C PRO A 33 -13.17 14.66 -19.15
N LEU A 34 -13.19 14.92 -17.84
CA LEU A 34 -12.47 14.11 -16.85
C LEU A 34 -13.11 12.72 -16.64
N PHE A 35 -14.39 12.58 -16.98
CA PHE A 35 -15.17 11.36 -16.80
C PHE A 35 -15.40 10.60 -18.11
N ARG A 36 -15.07 11.19 -19.27
CA ARG A 36 -15.01 10.52 -20.57
C ARG A 36 -13.74 9.68 -20.73
N GLN A 37 -13.51 8.76 -19.80
CA GLN A 37 -12.39 7.83 -19.81
C GLN A 37 -12.89 6.39 -19.95
N PRO A 38 -12.12 5.48 -20.58
CA PRO A 38 -12.46 4.06 -20.64
C PRO A 38 -12.72 3.49 -19.24
N GLY A 39 -13.75 2.66 -19.10
CA GLY A 39 -14.12 2.04 -17.83
C GLY A 39 -14.74 3.00 -16.80
N THR A 40 -15.07 4.24 -17.17
CA THR A 40 -15.78 5.20 -16.32
C THR A 40 -17.26 5.24 -16.66
N SER A 41 -18.10 4.95 -15.67
CA SER A 41 -19.54 5.21 -15.72
C SER A 41 -19.84 6.43 -14.87
N HIS A 42 -20.62 7.38 -15.39
CA HIS A 42 -21.05 8.55 -14.65
C HIS A 42 -22.52 8.84 -14.90
N GLU A 43 -23.18 9.36 -13.87
CA GLU A 43 -24.57 9.78 -13.89
C GLU A 43 -24.64 11.22 -13.40
N ARG A 44 -25.37 12.05 -14.13
CA ARG A 44 -25.56 13.46 -13.83
C ARG A 44 -27.02 13.71 -13.50
N THR A 45 -27.24 14.33 -12.36
CA THR A 45 -28.49 14.98 -11.94
C THR A 45 -28.26 16.49 -11.96
N ARG A 46 -29.31 17.32 -11.76
CA ARG A 46 -29.18 18.80 -11.76
C ARG A 46 -28.03 19.31 -10.89
N ASP A 47 -27.95 18.82 -9.65
CA ASP A 47 -27.01 19.36 -8.65
C ASP A 47 -25.91 18.37 -8.24
N ALA A 48 -25.88 17.17 -8.85
CA ALA A 48 -24.96 16.13 -8.46
C ALA A 48 -24.44 15.32 -9.65
N LEU A 49 -23.15 15.00 -9.63
CA LEU A 49 -22.50 14.08 -10.54
C LEU A 49 -21.90 12.93 -9.73
N THR A 50 -22.37 11.71 -10.00
CA THR A 50 -21.82 10.49 -9.40
C THR A 50 -21.06 9.73 -10.47
N PHE A 51 -19.86 9.28 -10.15
CA PHE A 51 -19.07 8.47 -11.07
C PHE A 51 -18.49 7.25 -10.38
N ARG A 52 -18.24 6.23 -11.19
CA ARG A 52 -17.56 5.00 -10.80
C ARG A 52 -16.63 4.58 -11.93
N LYS A 53 -15.44 4.14 -11.56
CA LYS A 53 -14.42 3.68 -12.48
C LYS A 53 -14.09 2.22 -12.21
N LYS A 54 -13.78 1.50 -13.28
CA LYS A 54 -13.26 0.14 -13.26
C LYS A 54 -12.12 0.06 -14.28
N ASP A 55 -11.07 -0.66 -13.93
CA ASP A 55 -9.92 -0.92 -14.82
C ASP A 55 -9.33 0.39 -15.38
N GLN A 56 -9.05 1.35 -14.49
CA GLN A 56 -8.57 2.70 -14.83
C GLN A 56 -7.23 2.64 -15.59
N ALA A 57 -7.16 3.36 -16.70
CA ALA A 57 -5.89 3.54 -17.42
C ALA A 57 -4.88 4.34 -16.57
N ALA A 58 -3.60 3.97 -16.63
CA ALA A 58 -2.55 4.67 -15.88
C ALA A 58 -2.39 6.15 -16.28
N GLN A 59 -2.83 6.52 -17.49
CA GLN A 59 -2.80 7.90 -18.00
C GLN A 59 -3.99 8.75 -17.52
N ASP A 60 -4.99 8.15 -16.87
CA ASP A 60 -6.12 8.90 -16.30
C ASP A 60 -5.64 9.73 -15.11
N LYS A 61 -5.88 11.04 -15.19
CA LYS A 61 -5.53 12.02 -14.15
C LYS A 61 -6.24 11.77 -12.82
N MET A 62 -7.31 10.99 -12.83
CA MET A 62 -8.09 10.57 -11.67
C MET A 62 -8.07 9.04 -11.51
N SER A 63 -7.05 8.35 -12.03
CA SER A 63 -6.90 6.88 -11.96
C SER A 63 -6.90 6.34 -10.53
N VAL A 64 -6.40 7.12 -9.57
CA VAL A 64 -6.33 6.75 -8.14
C VAL A 64 -7.73 6.64 -7.51
N PHE A 65 -8.76 7.24 -8.11
CA PHE A 65 -10.12 7.24 -7.59
C PHE A 65 -10.99 6.21 -8.31
N ASP A 66 -11.66 5.36 -7.52
CA ASP A 66 -12.60 4.34 -8.03
C ASP A 66 -14.01 4.88 -8.21
N GLY A 67 -14.29 6.05 -7.64
CA GLY A 67 -15.59 6.68 -7.72
C GLY A 67 -15.71 7.88 -6.79
N GLY A 68 -16.84 8.53 -6.87
CA GLY A 68 -17.14 9.67 -6.02
C GLY A 68 -18.43 10.36 -6.39
N VAL A 69 -18.81 11.29 -5.53
CA VAL A 69 -19.96 12.16 -5.72
C VAL A 69 -19.47 13.61 -5.66
N LEU A 70 -19.83 14.38 -6.69
CA LEU A 70 -19.66 15.81 -6.79
C LEU A 70 -21.04 16.44 -6.63
N GLN A 71 -21.18 17.46 -5.79
CA GLN A 71 -22.43 18.15 -5.51
C GLN A 71 -22.21 19.66 -5.56
N ILE A 72 -23.17 20.37 -6.13
CA ILE A 72 -23.16 21.83 -6.17
C ILE A 72 -24.12 22.32 -5.09
N GLU A 73 -23.55 22.97 -4.08
CA GLU A 73 -24.31 23.57 -2.98
C GLU A 73 -24.28 25.09 -3.12
N HIS A 74 -25.43 25.74 -2.91
CA HIS A 74 -25.50 27.20 -2.88
C HIS A 74 -25.20 27.69 -1.46
N GLY A 75 -23.98 28.19 -1.26
CA GLY A 75 -23.55 28.77 0.02
C GLY A 75 -23.89 30.25 0.12
N ALA A 76 -23.73 30.81 1.32
CA ALA A 76 -23.97 32.24 1.59
C ALA A 76 -23.08 33.18 0.74
N THR A 77 -21.93 32.70 0.28
CA THR A 77 -20.95 33.44 -0.54
C THR A 77 -21.00 33.08 -2.02
N GLY A 78 -21.99 32.29 -2.46
CA GLY A 78 -22.13 31.81 -3.84
C GLY A 78 -22.09 30.28 -3.98
N PRO A 79 -22.18 29.77 -5.21
CA PRO A 79 -22.20 28.34 -5.49
C PRO A 79 -20.84 27.68 -5.17
N VAL A 80 -20.87 26.50 -4.57
CA VAL A 80 -19.69 25.73 -4.13
C VAL A 80 -19.80 24.30 -4.61
N LEU A 81 -18.78 23.83 -5.31
CA LEU A 81 -18.61 22.43 -5.65
C LEU A 81 -18.02 21.68 -4.45
N ARG A 82 -18.81 20.79 -3.85
CA ARG A 82 -18.34 19.82 -2.87
C ARG A 82 -18.11 18.48 -3.52
N TYR A 83 -17.04 17.81 -3.13
CA TYR A 83 -16.72 16.50 -3.66
C TYR A 83 -16.32 15.54 -2.55
N ARG A 84 -16.74 14.29 -2.73
CA ARG A 84 -16.35 13.13 -1.92
C ARG A 84 -15.94 12.02 -2.86
N LEU A 85 -14.64 11.72 -2.89
CA LEU A 85 -14.04 10.70 -3.73
C LEU A 85 -13.60 9.52 -2.87
N SER A 86 -13.61 8.32 -3.42
CA SER A 86 -13.15 7.08 -2.78
C SER A 86 -11.99 6.47 -3.55
N SER A 87 -10.95 6.02 -2.83
CA SER A 87 -9.77 5.35 -3.39
C SER A 87 -9.40 4.09 -2.60
N ARG A 88 -9.52 2.93 -3.24
CA ARG A 88 -9.06 1.65 -2.71
C ARG A 88 -7.54 1.57 -2.66
N ALA A 89 -6.84 2.28 -3.54
CA ALA A 89 -5.38 2.37 -3.49
C ALA A 89 -4.90 3.02 -2.19
N LEU A 90 -5.53 4.11 -1.74
CA LEU A 90 -5.24 4.72 -0.44
C LEU A 90 -5.57 3.79 0.72
N LEU A 91 -6.68 3.04 0.62
CA LEU A 91 -7.02 2.02 1.61
C LEU A 91 -5.92 0.96 1.71
N PHE A 92 -5.50 0.36 0.60
CA PHE A 92 -4.44 -0.65 0.61
C PHE A 92 -3.09 -0.11 1.06
N CYS A 93 -2.73 1.12 0.68
CA CYS A 93 -1.53 1.78 1.22
C CYS A 93 -1.60 1.98 2.72
N PHE A 94 -2.78 2.22 3.30
CA PHE A 94 -2.97 2.31 4.74
C PHE A 94 -2.91 0.93 5.44
N LEU A 95 -3.45 -0.13 4.81
CA LEU A 95 -3.43 -1.48 5.38
C LEU A 95 -2.05 -2.14 5.29
N ALA A 96 -1.27 -1.86 4.25
CA ALA A 96 0.02 -2.51 4.02
C ALA A 96 0.99 -2.39 5.23
N PRO A 97 1.19 -1.21 5.86
CA PRO A 97 2.00 -1.10 7.07
C PRO A 97 1.52 -2.01 8.20
N LEU A 98 0.22 -2.07 8.44
CA LEU A 98 -0.37 -2.90 9.49
C LEU A 98 -0.14 -4.39 9.22
N LEU A 99 -0.24 -4.80 7.95
CA LEU A 99 0.08 -6.16 7.53
C LEU A 99 1.54 -6.52 7.79
N PHE A 100 2.49 -5.63 7.44
CA PHE A 100 3.90 -5.85 7.73
C PHE A 100 4.20 -5.90 9.23
N LEU A 101 3.58 -5.03 10.03
CA LEU A 101 3.71 -5.08 11.48
C LEU A 101 3.17 -6.39 12.06
N ALA A 102 2.06 -6.92 11.53
CA ALA A 102 1.54 -8.23 11.92
C ALA A 102 2.54 -9.36 11.62
N PHE A 103 3.18 -9.35 10.44
CA PHE A 103 4.25 -10.30 10.11
C PHE A 103 5.48 -10.15 11.00
N ALA A 104 5.83 -8.92 11.39
CA ALA A 104 6.92 -8.68 12.34
C ALA A 104 6.63 -9.36 13.69
N GLN A 105 5.43 -9.17 14.23
CA GLN A 105 5.01 -9.79 15.50
C GLN A 105 4.96 -11.31 15.42
N LEU A 106 4.44 -11.86 14.31
CA LEU A 106 4.41 -13.30 14.10
C LEU A 106 5.82 -13.89 14.00
N THR A 107 6.75 -13.18 13.35
CA THR A 107 8.16 -13.59 13.26
C THR A 107 8.83 -13.59 14.63
N VAL A 108 8.59 -12.56 15.45
CA VAL A 108 9.09 -12.50 16.83
C VAL A 108 8.51 -13.64 17.66
N PHE A 109 7.21 -13.89 17.58
CA PHE A 109 6.54 -14.93 18.34
C PHE A 109 7.02 -16.34 17.98
N VAL A 110 7.16 -16.65 16.69
CA VAL A 110 7.75 -17.92 16.23
C VAL A 110 9.19 -18.03 16.71
N GLY A 111 9.98 -16.96 16.62
CA GLY A 111 11.34 -16.92 17.15
C GLY A 111 11.41 -17.16 18.66
N THR A 112 10.41 -16.71 19.43
CA THR A 112 10.31 -16.98 20.87
C THR A 112 9.77 -18.36 21.22
N LEU A 113 9.10 -19.08 20.31
CA LEU A 113 8.67 -20.48 20.51
C LEU A 113 9.74 -21.47 20.04
N GLU A 114 10.46 -21.14 18.97
CA GLU A 114 11.61 -21.90 18.50
C GLU A 114 12.80 -21.77 19.45
N LYS A 115 13.00 -20.60 20.10
CA LYS A 115 14.05 -20.41 21.13
C LYS A 115 14.00 -21.44 22.28
N PRO A 116 12.87 -21.69 22.95
CA PRO A 116 12.75 -22.73 23.97
C PRO A 116 13.07 -24.13 23.43
N ALA A 117 12.64 -24.46 22.22
CA ALA A 117 12.90 -25.76 21.60
C ALA A 117 14.38 -25.91 21.19
N ALA A 118 15.01 -24.83 20.73
CA ALA A 118 16.42 -24.78 20.36
C ALA A 118 17.33 -24.74 21.60
N GLU A 119 16.99 -23.97 22.64
CA GLU A 119 17.71 -23.92 23.91
C GLU A 119 17.53 -25.23 24.70
N ALA A 120 16.38 -25.89 24.63
CA ALA A 120 16.18 -27.25 25.16
C ALA A 120 16.95 -28.32 24.35
N ALA A 121 17.07 -28.14 23.03
CA ALA A 121 17.88 -29.02 22.19
C ALA A 121 19.40 -28.78 22.34
N ASP A 122 19.83 -27.55 22.65
CA ASP A 122 21.22 -27.18 22.94
C ASP A 122 21.63 -27.57 24.36
N SER A 123 20.74 -27.45 25.35
CA SER A 123 21.01 -27.95 26.71
C SER A 123 20.89 -29.48 26.83
N ALA A 124 20.24 -30.15 25.88
CA ALA A 124 20.26 -31.61 25.73
C ALA A 124 21.43 -32.15 24.88
N LYS A 125 22.30 -31.29 24.32
CA LYS A 125 23.50 -31.68 23.55
C LYS A 125 24.80 -31.11 24.11
N LYS A 126 25.11 -31.48 25.36
CA LYS A 126 26.49 -31.76 25.76
C LYS A 126 26.55 -33.10 26.48
N PRO A 127 26.91 -34.15 25.75
CA PRO A 127 28.15 -34.83 26.06
C PRO A 127 29.12 -34.68 24.88
N ASP A 128 30.41 -34.73 25.17
CA ASP A 128 31.51 -34.72 24.20
C ASP A 128 31.16 -35.35 22.85
N LYS A 129 31.30 -34.57 21.77
CA LYS A 129 31.47 -35.14 20.42
C LYS A 129 32.79 -35.90 20.41
N LYS A 130 32.76 -37.19 20.75
CA LYS A 130 33.69 -38.15 20.15
C LYS A 130 33.30 -38.26 18.69
N ASP A 131 34.25 -37.96 17.81
CA ASP A 131 34.17 -38.17 16.37
C ASP A 131 33.54 -39.55 16.07
N THR A 132 32.26 -39.60 15.71
CA THR A 132 31.67 -40.83 15.18
C THR A 132 32.11 -40.95 13.72
N VAL A 133 33.29 -41.52 13.52
CA VAL A 133 33.64 -42.17 12.27
C VAL A 133 32.59 -43.25 12.04
N THR A 134 31.82 -43.16 10.96
CA THR A 134 30.90 -44.22 10.56
C THR A 134 31.70 -45.52 10.44
N PRO A 135 31.43 -46.55 11.26
CA PRO A 135 32.23 -47.75 11.23
C PRO A 135 32.08 -48.41 9.86
N LEU A 136 33.22 -48.66 9.20
CA LEU A 136 33.27 -49.38 7.92
C LEU A 136 32.68 -50.77 8.10
N ASN A 137 31.93 -51.23 7.09
CA ASN A 137 31.43 -52.59 7.07
C ASN A 137 32.60 -53.58 7.10
N PRO A 138 32.45 -54.77 7.71
CA PRO A 138 33.56 -55.73 7.86
C PRO A 138 34.22 -56.12 6.53
N VAL A 139 33.44 -56.11 5.45
CA VAL A 139 33.87 -56.44 4.09
C VAL A 139 34.81 -55.35 3.52
N ASP A 140 34.49 -54.07 3.75
CA ASP A 140 35.31 -52.95 3.26
C ASP A 140 36.67 -52.89 3.98
N LYS A 141 36.71 -53.33 5.24
CA LYS A 141 37.95 -53.44 6.03
C LYS A 141 38.84 -54.59 5.56
N PHE A 142 38.24 -55.71 5.13
CA PHE A 142 38.98 -56.86 4.58
C PHE A 142 39.59 -56.55 3.21
N LEU A 143 38.92 -55.72 2.40
CA LEU A 143 39.38 -55.31 1.07
C LEU A 143 40.38 -54.14 1.09
N GLY A 144 40.76 -53.65 2.27
CA GLY A 144 41.75 -52.58 2.43
C GLY A 144 41.27 -51.22 1.93
N ALA A 145 39.97 -50.95 2.01
CA ALA A 145 39.43 -49.65 1.62
C ALA A 145 40.06 -48.53 2.48
N PRO A 146 40.56 -47.45 1.87
CA PRO A 146 41.14 -46.34 2.61
C PRO A 146 40.09 -45.71 3.53
N GLU A 147 40.51 -45.31 4.74
CA GLU A 147 39.60 -44.70 5.71
C GLU A 147 38.94 -43.44 5.13
N PRO A 148 37.63 -43.24 5.35
CA PRO A 148 36.93 -42.07 4.83
C PRO A 148 37.53 -40.79 5.41
N GLU A 149 37.94 -39.87 4.54
CA GLU A 149 38.49 -38.58 4.94
C GLU A 149 37.51 -37.82 5.85
N LYS A 150 38.03 -37.25 6.95
CA LYS A 150 37.25 -36.41 7.86
C LYS A 150 36.65 -35.25 7.06
N PRO A 151 35.36 -34.92 7.25
CA PRO A 151 34.77 -33.80 6.56
C PRO A 151 35.55 -32.53 6.93
N LYS A 152 36.14 -31.88 5.93
CA LYS A 152 36.64 -30.51 6.06
C LYS A 152 35.45 -29.66 6.50
N LYS A 153 35.72 -28.70 7.40
CA LYS A 153 34.74 -27.73 7.91
C LYS A 153 34.28 -26.82 6.76
N ASP A 154 33.39 -27.33 5.91
CA ASP A 154 32.63 -26.51 4.99
C ASP A 154 31.39 -25.98 5.70
N ASP A 155 31.27 -24.66 5.59
CA ASP A 155 30.13 -23.81 5.86
C ASP A 155 29.55 -23.84 7.27
N LYS A 156 29.87 -22.75 8.00
CA LYS A 156 28.95 -22.19 8.99
C LYS A 156 27.57 -22.12 8.34
N LYS A 157 26.69 -23.06 8.67
CA LYS A 157 25.25 -22.86 8.56
C LYS A 157 24.95 -21.63 9.40
N GLU A 158 24.87 -20.48 8.74
CA GLU A 158 24.16 -19.34 9.30
C GLU A 158 22.75 -19.84 9.59
N ASP A 159 22.47 -20.09 10.86
CA ASP A 159 21.10 -20.10 11.36
C ASP A 159 20.52 -18.74 10.96
N LYS A 160 19.83 -18.69 9.82
CA LYS A 160 19.06 -17.53 9.36
C LYS A 160 17.95 -17.31 10.37
N LYS A 161 18.29 -16.71 11.52
CA LYS A 161 17.33 -16.20 12.48
C LYS A 161 16.38 -15.31 11.69
N ARG A 162 15.11 -15.69 11.64
CA ARG A 162 14.07 -14.89 10.98
C ARG A 162 14.05 -13.54 11.70
N SER A 163 14.55 -12.51 11.02
CA SER A 163 14.64 -11.16 11.58
C SER A 163 13.39 -10.36 11.19
N PRO A 164 12.70 -9.71 12.15
CA PRO A 164 11.57 -8.85 11.86
C PRO A 164 11.97 -7.51 11.22
N THR A 165 13.28 -7.21 11.09
CA THR A 165 13.79 -5.93 10.59
C THR A 165 13.21 -5.56 9.22
N SER A 166 13.14 -6.51 8.29
CA SER A 166 12.59 -6.26 6.94
C SER A 166 11.13 -5.81 7.00
N ALA A 167 10.32 -6.44 7.86
CA ALA A 167 8.93 -6.09 8.06
C ALA A 167 8.77 -4.66 8.62
N TYR A 168 9.62 -4.25 9.56
CA TYR A 168 9.62 -2.87 10.05
C TYR A 168 9.99 -1.85 8.97
N VAL A 169 10.99 -2.16 8.12
CA VAL A 169 11.40 -1.28 7.01
C VAL A 169 10.25 -1.11 6.01
N PHE A 170 9.61 -2.21 5.58
CA PHE A 170 8.46 -2.13 4.69
C PHE A 170 7.29 -1.38 5.33
N ALA A 171 7.00 -1.60 6.61
CA ALA A 171 5.96 -0.85 7.31
C ALA A 171 6.24 0.66 7.30
N ALA A 172 7.48 1.08 7.53
CA ALA A 172 7.87 2.49 7.49
C ALA A 172 7.73 3.10 6.09
N ILE A 173 8.17 2.40 5.04
CA ILE A 173 8.07 2.87 3.65
C ILE A 173 6.60 3.07 3.26
N PHE A 174 5.75 2.06 3.48
CA PHE A 174 4.34 2.18 3.12
C PHE A 174 3.61 3.23 3.96
N ALA A 175 3.99 3.43 5.23
CA ALA A 175 3.44 4.49 6.06
C ALA A 175 3.80 5.88 5.49
N ALA A 176 5.06 6.07 5.07
CA ALA A 176 5.49 7.30 4.43
C ALA A 176 4.77 7.54 3.10
N LEU A 177 4.65 6.51 2.25
CA LEU A 177 3.92 6.57 0.98
C LEU A 177 2.44 6.92 1.19
N TYR A 178 1.78 6.34 2.20
CA TYR A 178 0.40 6.67 2.53
C TYR A 178 0.25 8.15 2.87
N VAL A 179 1.10 8.69 3.75
CA VAL A 179 1.04 10.11 4.15
C VAL A 179 1.28 11.04 2.95
N VAL A 180 2.32 10.75 2.16
CA VAL A 180 2.67 11.55 0.98
C VAL A 180 1.55 11.50 -0.06
N GLY A 181 1.09 10.30 -0.43
CA GLY A 181 -0.02 10.11 -1.35
C GLY A 181 -1.29 10.81 -0.85
N ARG A 182 -1.60 10.70 0.44
CA ARG A 182 -2.80 11.32 1.02
C ARG A 182 -2.83 12.84 0.87
N ILE A 183 -1.67 13.50 0.99
CA ILE A 183 -1.53 14.95 0.84
C ILE A 183 -1.51 15.34 -0.64
N LEU A 184 -0.75 14.63 -1.46
CA LEU A 184 -0.63 14.90 -2.89
C LEU A 184 -1.95 14.73 -3.62
N GLU A 185 -2.67 13.61 -3.41
CA GLU A 185 -3.95 13.34 -4.07
C GLU A 185 -5.00 14.42 -3.75
N ALA A 186 -5.06 14.87 -2.50
CA ALA A 186 -5.98 15.94 -2.09
C ALA A 186 -5.65 17.28 -2.78
N ARG A 187 -4.36 17.58 -2.98
CA ARG A 187 -3.91 18.79 -3.67
C ARG A 187 -4.09 18.71 -5.18
N LEU A 188 -3.73 17.58 -5.78
CA LEU A 188 -3.81 17.32 -7.22
C LEU A 188 -5.26 17.39 -7.69
N VAL A 189 -6.19 16.72 -7.00
CA VAL A 189 -7.60 16.72 -7.41
C VAL A 189 -8.24 18.10 -7.25
N LYS A 190 -7.93 18.83 -6.17
CA LYS A 190 -8.39 20.20 -5.98
C LYS A 190 -7.87 21.12 -7.09
N SER A 191 -6.59 20.98 -7.44
CA SER A 191 -6.00 21.74 -8.54
C SER A 191 -6.61 21.35 -9.89
N LEU A 192 -6.88 20.06 -10.12
CA LEU A 192 -7.46 19.56 -11.36
C LEU A 192 -8.86 20.14 -11.57
N PHE A 193 -9.74 20.01 -10.57
CA PHE A 193 -11.09 20.57 -10.65
C PHE A 193 -11.07 22.08 -10.82
N ARG A 194 -10.22 22.79 -10.07
CA ARG A 194 -10.06 24.25 -10.25
C ARG A 194 -9.68 24.60 -11.69
N LYS A 195 -8.67 23.93 -12.26
CA LYS A 195 -8.21 24.20 -13.64
C LYS A 195 -9.29 23.90 -14.67
N SER A 196 -9.99 22.78 -14.53
CA SER A 196 -11.10 22.43 -15.42
C SER A 196 -12.23 23.46 -15.35
N LEU A 197 -12.60 23.90 -14.14
CA LEU A 197 -13.68 24.88 -13.94
C LEU A 197 -13.31 26.27 -14.47
N THR A 198 -12.05 26.69 -14.35
CA THR A 198 -11.58 27.98 -14.91
C THR A 198 -11.28 27.92 -16.40
N GLY A 199 -11.37 26.74 -17.04
CA GLY A 199 -11.05 26.57 -18.46
C GLY A 199 -9.54 26.66 -18.76
N THR A 200 -8.68 26.57 -17.74
CA THR A 200 -7.23 26.58 -17.94
C THR A 200 -6.77 25.15 -18.27
N PRO A 201 -6.28 24.87 -19.49
CA PRO A 201 -5.84 23.54 -19.85
C PRO A 201 -4.72 23.11 -18.89
N SER A 202 -4.95 21.98 -18.23
CA SER A 202 -3.97 21.29 -17.37
C SER A 202 -2.74 20.85 -18.19
N GLY A 203 -1.83 21.80 -18.42
CA GLY A 203 -0.62 21.69 -19.25
C GLY A 203 0.14 23.01 -19.38
N MET A 204 -0.52 24.17 -19.20
CA MET A 204 0.19 25.45 -19.10
C MET A 204 0.55 25.74 -17.65
N ALA A 205 1.85 25.77 -17.36
CA ALA A 205 2.38 26.37 -16.14
C ALA A 205 1.91 27.83 -16.06
N ALA A 206 1.53 28.28 -14.86
CA ALA A 206 1.21 29.67 -14.63
C ALA A 206 2.43 30.55 -14.97
N PRO A 207 2.26 31.71 -15.62
CA PRO A 207 3.35 32.67 -15.70
C PRO A 207 3.70 33.11 -14.27
N ALA A 208 5.01 33.19 -14.02
CA ALA A 208 5.61 33.61 -12.77
C ALA A 208 5.23 35.05 -12.39
#